data_AF-A0A518WP37-F1
#
_entry.id   AF-A0A518WP37-F1
#
_cell.length_a   1.000
_cell.length_b   1.000
_cell.length_c   1.000
_cell.angle_alpha   90.00
_cell.angle_beta   90.00
_cell.angle_gamma   90.00
#
_symmetry.space_group_name_H-M   'P 1'
#
loop_
_entity.id
_entity.type
_entity.pdbx_description
1 polymer ?
#
loop_
_entity_poly.entity_id
_entity_poly.type
_entity_poly.pdbx_seq_one_letter_code
_entity_poly.pdbx_strand_id
1 'polypeptide(L)' 'MTGPHLSLAQIRNRLILTARAVLRDHRPGPDGRCPVCRTAGCPVATAARNVLRSAEEVQQRSTATEPTTPDPDEPQQAP' A
#
# COMPACT_ATOMS: atom_id res chain seq x y z
N MET A 1 2.43 7.15 30.79
CA MET A 1 1.24 7.23 29.89
C MET A 1 1.46 6.24 28.76
N THR A 2 0.60 5.24 28.61
CA THR A 2 0.59 4.32 27.45
C THR A 2 -0.43 4.85 26.43
N GLY A 3 0.05 5.35 25.30
CA GLY A 3 -0.81 5.71 24.17
C GLY A 3 -1.32 4.45 23.45
N PRO A 4 -2.37 4.56 22.62
CA PRO A 4 -2.86 3.42 21.84
C PRO A 4 -1.76 2.89 20.91
N HIS A 5 -1.44 1.60 21.07
CA HIS A 5 -0.55 0.89 20.16
C HIS A 5 -1.31 0.53 18.88
N LEU A 6 -0.81 1.00 17.74
CA LEU A 6 -1.35 0.61 16.45
C LEU A 6 -0.82 -0.76 16.04
N SER A 7 -1.69 -1.62 15.51
CA SER A 7 -1.26 -2.85 14.87
C SER A 7 -0.47 -2.54 13.59
N LEU A 8 0.35 -3.48 13.15
CA LEU A 8 1.11 -3.34 11.90
C LEU A 8 0.18 -3.06 10.70
N ALA A 9 -0.98 -3.72 10.65
CA ALA A 9 -1.98 -3.48 9.61
C ALA A 9 -2.54 -2.05 9.65
N GLN A 10 -2.81 -1.51 10.84
CA GLN A 10 -3.26 -0.13 11.01
C GLN A 10 -2.19 0.88 10.56
N ILE A 11 -0.93 0.65 10.93
CA ILE A 11 0.21 1.49 10.50
C ILE A 11 0.31 1.47 8.97
N ARG A 12 0.28 0.28 8.36
CA ARG A 12 0.38 0.11 6.91
C ARG A 12 -0.76 0.80 6.17
N ASN A 13 -2.01 0.62 6.62
CA ASN A 13 -3.17 1.27 6.03
C ASN A 13 -3.05 2.79 6.10
N ARG A 14 -2.61 3.33 7.23
CA ARG A 14 -2.38 4.76 7.38
C ARG A 14 -1.31 5.28 6.43
N LEU A 15 -0.19 4.55 6.27
CA LEU A 15 0.86 4.92 5.32
C LEU A 15 0.37 4.91 3.87
N ILE A 16 -0.40 3.89 3.46
CA ILE A 16 -0.99 3.81 2.12
C ILE A 16 -1.93 4.99 1.85
N LEU A 17 -2.83 5.28 2.78
CA LEU A 17 -3.79 6.38 2.65
C LEU A 17 -3.08 7.73 2.58
N THR A 18 -2.06 7.92 3.42
CA THR A 18 -1.24 9.15 3.42
C THR A 18 -0.50 9.29 2.09
N ALA A 19 0.15 8.24 1.59
CA ALA A 19 0.85 8.27 0.31
C ALA A 19 -0.10 8.60 -0.86
N ARG A 20 -1.32 8.04 -0.87
CA ARG A 20 -2.34 8.37 -1.88
C ARG A 20 -2.77 9.83 -1.81
N ALA A 21 -2.97 10.38 -0.61
CA ALA A 21 -3.29 11.79 -0.44
C ALA A 21 -2.17 12.68 -0.99
N VAL A 22 -0.92 12.40 -0.61
CA VAL A 22 0.27 13.09 -1.12
C VAL A 22 0.35 13.04 -2.65
N LEU A 23 0.05 11.90 -3.29
CA LEU A 23 0.08 11.83 -4.75
C LEU A 23 -0.99 12.69 -5.43
N ARG A 24 -2.16 12.84 -4.81
CA ARG A 24 -3.19 13.75 -5.32
C ARG A 24 -2.76 15.20 -5.19
N ASP A 25 -2.26 15.58 -4.02
CA ASP A 25 -1.86 16.96 -3.73
C ASP A 25 -0.63 17.39 -4.57
N HIS A 26 0.26 16.44 -4.86
CA HIS A 26 1.48 16.69 -5.62
C HIS A 26 1.37 16.34 -7.10
N ARG A 27 0.16 16.06 -7.63
CA ARG A 27 -0.03 15.71 -9.04
C ARG A 27 0.47 16.84 -9.95
N PRO A 28 1.42 16.57 -10.87
CA PRO A 28 1.92 17.60 -11.77
C PRO A 28 0.81 18.20 -12.63
N GLY A 29 0.86 19.52 -12.82
CA GLY A 29 0.00 20.24 -13.76
C GLY A 29 0.49 20.08 -15.22
N PRO A 30 -0.11 20.82 -16.16
CA PRO A 30 0.27 20.79 -17.58
C PRO A 30 1.77 21.05 -17.82
N ASP A 31 2.37 21.90 -17.00
CA ASP A 31 3.79 22.27 -17.10
C ASP A 31 4.73 21.18 -16.55
N GLY A 32 4.22 20.02 -16.14
CA GLY A 32 4.99 18.91 -15.60
C GLY A 32 5.59 19.17 -14.20
N ARG A 33 5.29 20.33 -13.60
CA ARG A 33 5.75 20.72 -12.26
C ARG A 33 4.70 20.41 -11.21
N CYS A 34 5.16 20.03 -10.03
CA CYS A 34 4.30 19.85 -8.87
C CYS A 34 3.75 21.21 -8.39
N PRO A 35 2.44 21.33 -8.11
CA PRO A 35 1.85 22.59 -7.66
C PRO A 35 2.32 22.99 -6.25
N VAL A 36 2.64 22.03 -5.39
CA VAL A 36 3.09 22.26 -4.00
C VAL A 36 4.60 22.55 -3.95
N CYS A 37 5.43 21.66 -4.51
CA CYS A 37 6.88 21.77 -4.41
C CYS A 37 7.53 22.62 -5.52
N ARG A 38 6.75 23.02 -6.54
CA ARG A 38 7.18 23.84 -7.71
C ARG A 38 8.32 23.29 -8.56
N THR A 39 8.72 22.04 -8.32
CA THR A 39 9.78 21.34 -9.04
C THR A 39 9.22 20.31 -10.03
N ALA A 40 9.96 20.06 -11.10
CA ALA A 40 9.79 18.89 -11.95
C ALA A 40 10.35 17.65 -11.22
N GLY A 41 9.75 16.48 -11.40
CA GLY A 41 10.23 15.26 -10.73
C GLY A 41 10.11 15.33 -9.20
N CYS A 42 8.96 15.79 -8.69
CA CYS A 42 8.70 16.00 -7.26
C CYS A 42 9.16 14.82 -6.37
N PRO A 43 10.16 15.03 -5.50
CA PRO A 43 10.72 13.96 -4.66
C PRO A 43 9.71 13.45 -3.63
N VAL A 44 8.80 14.31 -3.16
CA VAL A 44 7.72 13.94 -2.24
C VAL A 44 6.73 12.98 -2.92
N ALA A 45 6.33 13.27 -4.16
CA ALA A 45 5.52 12.36 -4.95
C ALA A 45 6.27 11.04 -5.25
N THR A 46 7.58 11.10 -5.44
CA THR A 46 8.41 9.89 -5.60
C THR A 46 8.47 9.05 -4.34
N ALA A 47 8.66 9.65 -3.16
CA ALA A 47 8.61 8.95 -1.89
C ALA A 47 7.26 8.28 -1.67
N ALA A 48 6.15 8.97 -1.95
CA ALA A 48 4.80 8.40 -1.86
C ALA A 48 4.60 7.21 -2.81
N ARG A 49 5.10 7.29 -4.06
CA ARG A 49 5.11 6.14 -4.99
C ARG A 49 5.90 4.96 -4.43
N ASN A 50 7.05 5.22 -3.80
CA ASN A 50 7.87 4.16 -3.21
C ASN A 50 7.15 3.47 -2.05
N VAL A 51 6.49 4.23 -1.17
CA VAL A 51 5.67 3.65 -0.08
C VAL A 51 4.58 2.72 -0.62
N LEU A 52 3.86 3.14 -1.66
CA LEU A 52 2.82 2.30 -2.27
C LEU A 52 3.39 1.02 -2.88
N ARG A 53 4.52 1.14 -3.59
CA ARG A 53 5.21 -0.03 -4.17
C ARG A 53 5.66 -1.02 -3.10
N SER A 54 6.33 -0.54 -2.05
CA SER A 54 6.76 -1.40 -0.94
C SER A 54 5.55 -2.02 -0.22
N ALA A 55 4.46 -1.27 -0.06
CA ALA A 55 3.23 -1.83 0.49
C ALA A 55 2.66 -2.93 -0.41
N GLU A 56 2.71 -2.81 -1.73
CA GLU A 56 2.26 -3.84 -2.66
C GLU A 56 3.15 -5.09 -2.60
N GLU A 57 4.47 -4.93 -2.59
CA GLU A 57 5.44 -6.02 -2.47
C GLU A 57 5.23 -6.84 -1.18
N VAL A 58 4.95 -6.17 -0.05
CA VAL A 58 4.63 -6.86 1.20
C VAL A 58 3.31 -7.61 1.09
N GLN A 59 2.30 -7.09 0.36
CA GLN A 59 1.03 -7.80 0.16
C GLN A 59 1.26 -9.10 -0.60
N GLN A 60 1.99 -9.01 -1.71
CA GLN A 60 2.28 -10.14 -2.58
C GLN A 60 3.04 -11.25 -1.84
N ARG A 61 4.02 -10.88 -0.99
CA ARG A 61 4.72 -11.86 -0.15
C ARG A 61 3.79 -12.53 0.85
N SER A 62 2.90 -11.77 1.49
CA SER A 62 1.93 -12.33 2.43
C SER A 62 0.98 -13.32 1.74
N THR A 63 0.44 -12.98 0.57
CA THR A 63 -0.45 -13.86 -0.21
C THR A 63 0.25 -15.06 -0.83
N ALA A 64 1.55 -14.94 -1.16
CA ALA A 64 2.34 -16.06 -1.68
C ALA A 64 2.76 -17.07 -0.58
N THR A 65 2.71 -16.66 0.69
CA THR A 65 3.08 -17.52 1.83
C THR A 65 1.87 -18.20 2.46
N GLU A 66 0.64 -17.82 2.11
CA GLU A 66 -0.55 -18.62 2.47
C GLU A 66 -0.50 -19.94 1.69
N PRO A 67 -0.30 -21.10 2.35
CA PRO A 67 -0.46 -22.37 1.68
C PRO A 67 -1.92 -22.47 1.27
N THR A 68 -2.18 -22.89 0.03
CA THR A 68 -3.47 -23.49 -0.33
C THR A 68 -3.65 -24.73 0.55
N THR A 69 -4.20 -24.57 1.75
CA THR A 69 -4.79 -25.69 2.49
C THR A 69 -5.97 -26.16 1.65
N PRO A 70 -5.95 -27.39 1.12
CA PRO A 70 -7.13 -27.96 0.51
C PRO A 70 -8.23 -27.99 1.57
N ASP A 71 -9.42 -27.58 1.16
CA ASP A 71 -10.63 -27.65 1.97
C ASP A 71 -10.85 -29.11 2.46
N PRO A 72 -10.84 -29.40 3.77
CA PRO A 72 -11.06 -30.75 4.27
C PRO A 72 -12.53 -31.19 4.20
N ASP A 73 -13.46 -30.35 3.73
CA ASP A 73 -14.89 -30.63 3.65
C ASP A 73 -15.41 -30.92 2.22
N GLU A 74 -14.56 -31.39 1.29
CA GLU A 74 -15.08 -31.93 0.02
C GLU A 74 -15.64 -33.35 0.24
N PRO A 75 -16.98 -33.57 0.21
CA PRO A 75 -17.55 -34.89 0.45
C PRO A 75 -17.32 -35.73 -0.79
N GLN A 76 -16.51 -36.77 -0.64
CA GLN A 76 -16.21 -37.75 -1.68
C GLN A 76 -17.50 -38.53 -2.03
N GLN A 77 -18.26 -38.05 -3.01
CA GLN A 77 -19.43 -38.78 -3.54
C GLN A 77 -18.95 -39.84 -4.54
N ALA A 78 -19.02 -41.11 -4.11
CA ALA A 78 -19.05 -42.28 -4.99
C ALA A 78 -20.53 -42.64 -5.29
N PRO A 79 -20.86 -43.09 -6.51
CA PRO A 79 -20.63 -44.49 -6.87
C PRO A 79 -19.88 -44.72 -8.20
#